data_AF-A0A2N1M1A6-F1
#
_entry.id   AF-A0A2N1M1A6-F1
#
_cell.length_a   1.000
_cell.length_b   1.000
_cell.length_c   1.000
_cell.angle_alpha   90.00
_cell.angle_beta   90.00
_cell.angle_gamma   90.00
#
_symmetry.space_group_name_H-M   'P 1'
#
loop_
_entity.id
_entity.type
_entity.pdbx_description
1 polymer ?
#
loop_
_entity_poly.entity_id
_entity_poly.type
_entity_poly.pdbx_seq_one_letter_code
_entity_poly.pdbx_strand_id
1 'polypeptide(L)'
;MRNDTQNLKLKNTTPIKKSNIPKDPILGLTQLQIWAQLDIAEELFSKIFLVNELQWLLWAFGDNMNNKRKKNLIPLILEHLKKGTSFSEEAILKGQIFAV
;
A
#
# COMPACT_ATOMS: atom_id res chain seq x y z
N MET A 1 17.58 -22.25 -21.21
CA MET A 1 16.27 -21.62 -21.48
C MET A 1 15.37 -21.85 -20.27
N ARG A 2 15.31 -20.86 -19.36
CA ARG A 2 14.33 -20.79 -18.27
C ARG A 2 13.93 -19.32 -18.11
N ASN A 3 12.88 -18.96 -18.83
CA ASN A 3 11.88 -17.93 -18.58
C ASN A 3 12.24 -16.82 -17.57
N ASP A 4 13.07 -15.86 -17.98
CA ASP A 4 13.12 -14.50 -17.40
C ASP A 4 11.97 -13.62 -17.92
N THR A 5 10.85 -14.25 -18.23
CA THR A 5 9.67 -13.62 -18.81
C THR A 5 8.80 -13.11 -17.67
N GLN A 6 9.05 -11.87 -17.21
CA GLN A 6 8.03 -10.88 -16.79
C GLN A 6 8.57 -9.74 -15.91
N ASN A 7 9.83 -9.74 -15.51
CA ASN A 7 10.40 -8.61 -14.74
C ASN A 7 10.88 -7.43 -15.61
N LEU A 8 10.54 -7.43 -16.91
CA LEU A 8 11.12 -6.50 -17.90
C LEU A 8 10.37 -5.17 -18.07
N LYS A 9 9.37 -4.86 -17.23
CA LYS A 9 8.61 -3.58 -17.33
C LYS A 9 8.87 -2.58 -16.19
N LEU A 10 9.91 -2.81 -15.38
CA LEU A 10 10.35 -1.86 -14.34
C LEU A 10 11.81 -1.42 -14.54
N LYS A 11 12.33 -1.43 -15.78
CA LYS A 11 13.72 -1.04 -16.05
C LYS A 11 13.92 0.44 -16.35
N ASN A 12 12.86 1.20 -16.63
CA ASN A 12 12.96 2.62 -17.05
C ASN A 12 12.16 3.60 -16.17
N THR A 13 11.73 3.18 -14.99
CA THR A 13 11.02 4.01 -14.01
C THR A 13 11.71 3.90 -12.68
N THR A 14 11.83 5.03 -11.97
CA THR A 14 12.46 5.14 -10.64
C THR A 14 12.11 3.95 -9.73
N PRO A 15 13.08 3.43 -8.94
CA PRO A 15 12.81 2.31 -8.05
C PRO A 15 11.63 2.66 -7.12
N ILE A 16 10.61 1.80 -7.08
CA ILE A 16 9.47 1.98 -6.18
C ILE A 16 10.00 1.82 -4.74
N LYS A 17 10.02 2.92 -4.01
CA LYS A 17 10.50 3.01 -2.63
C LYS A 17 9.43 3.67 -1.78
N LYS A 18 9.39 3.30 -0.50
CA LYS A 18 8.50 3.93 0.50
C LYS A 18 8.62 5.46 0.53
N SER A 19 9.83 5.99 0.36
CA SER A 19 10.10 7.44 0.30
C SER A 19 9.38 8.17 -0.83
N ASN A 20 8.86 7.44 -1.82
CA ASN A 20 8.12 8.01 -2.95
C ASN A 20 6.64 8.21 -2.61
N ILE A 21 6.17 7.77 -1.44
CA ILE A 21 4.80 8.01 -0.98
C ILE A 21 4.76 9.42 -0.37
N PRO A 22 3.90 10.31 -0.88
CA PRO A 22 3.68 11.62 -0.26
C PRO A 22 3.24 11.49 1.19
N LYS A 23 3.69 12.41 2.05
CA LYS A 23 3.27 12.45 3.46
C LYS A 23 1.80 12.85 3.61
N ASP A 24 1.32 13.70 2.71
CA ASP A 24 -0.08 14.10 2.65
C ASP A 24 -0.98 12.85 2.51
N PRO A 25 -1.99 12.67 3.38
CA PRO A 25 -2.82 11.45 3.37
C PRO A 25 -3.56 11.21 2.05
N ILE A 26 -4.03 12.26 1.36
CA ILE A 26 -4.81 12.15 0.13
C ILE A 26 -3.89 11.78 -1.04
N LEU A 27 -2.74 12.47 -1.15
CA LEU A 27 -1.73 12.17 -2.17
C LEU A 27 -1.08 10.80 -1.91
N GLY A 28 -0.85 10.45 -0.65
CA GLY A 28 -0.35 9.14 -0.23
C GLY A 28 -1.32 8.02 -0.60
N LEU A 29 -2.61 8.18 -0.32
CA LEU A 29 -3.65 7.23 -0.74
C LEU A 29 -3.66 7.05 -2.26
N THR A 30 -3.65 8.16 -3.01
CA THR A 30 -3.63 8.12 -4.48
C THR A 30 -2.44 7.31 -4.99
N GLN A 31 -1.26 7.53 -4.41
CA GLN A 31 -0.06 6.78 -4.78
C GLN A 31 -0.18 5.27 -4.46
N LEU A 32 -0.76 4.91 -3.31
CA LEU A 32 -0.99 3.52 -2.93
C LEU A 32 -2.01 2.84 -3.86
N GLN A 33 -3.07 3.55 -4.26
CA GLN A 33 -4.06 3.04 -5.20
C GLN A 33 -3.44 2.76 -6.57
N ILE A 34 -2.53 3.62 -7.05
CA ILE A 34 -1.76 3.38 -8.28
C ILE A 34 -0.91 2.10 -8.14
N TRP A 35 -0.21 1.92 -7.01
CA TRP A 35 0.61 0.73 -6.80
C TRP A 35 -0.22 -0.55 -6.68
N ALA A 36 -1.43 -0.47 -6.13
CA ALA A 36 -2.33 -1.62 -6.01
C ALA A 36 -2.83 -2.17 -7.35
N GLN A 37 -2.75 -1.38 -8.43
CA GLN A 37 -3.09 -1.81 -9.79
C GLN A 37 -1.96 -2.59 -10.48
N LEU A 38 -0.76 -2.65 -9.88
CA LEU A 38 0.36 -3.41 -10.45
C LEU A 38 0.16 -4.91 -10.22
N ASP A 39 0.55 -5.72 -11.21
CA ASP A 39 0.52 -7.20 -11.09
C ASP A 39 1.36 -7.72 -9.92
N ILE A 40 2.37 -6.95 -9.51
CA ILE A 40 3.29 -7.27 -8.41
C ILE A 40 2.89 -6.64 -7.06
N ALA A 41 1.67 -6.10 -6.93
CA ALA A 41 1.26 -5.32 -5.77
C ALA A 41 1.44 -6.06 -4.44
N GLU A 42 1.10 -7.34 -4.37
CA GLU A 42 1.22 -8.12 -3.13
C GLU A 42 2.69 -8.25 -2.67
N GLU A 43 3.59 -8.58 -3.61
CA GLU A 43 5.03 -8.68 -3.36
C GLU A 43 5.61 -7.31 -2.95
N LEU A 44 5.19 -6.26 -3.66
CA LEU A 44 5.59 -4.88 -3.42
C LEU A 44 5.20 -4.42 -2.01
N PHE A 45 3.94 -4.61 -1.62
CA PHE A 45 3.46 -4.22 -0.29
C PHE A 45 4.13 -5.03 0.81
N SER A 46 4.35 -6.33 0.60
CA SER A 46 5.04 -7.21 1.55
C SER A 46 6.48 -6.76 1.83
N LYS A 47 7.19 -6.30 0.79
CA LYS A 47 8.57 -5.78 0.87
C LYS A 47 8.65 -4.38 1.47
N ILE A 48 7.71 -3.50 1.15
CA ILE A 48 7.80 -2.06 1.48
C ILE A 48 7.26 -1.74 2.88
N PHE A 49 6.12 -2.32 3.27
CA PHE A 49 5.41 -1.92 4.49
C PHE A 49 5.69 -2.83 5.67
N LEU A 50 5.82 -2.26 6.85
CA LEU A 50 5.83 -3.01 8.11
C LEU A 50 4.41 -3.43 8.52
N VAL A 51 4.30 -4.39 9.45
CA VAL A 51 2.99 -4.86 9.94
C VAL A 51 2.18 -3.70 10.53
N ASN A 52 2.78 -2.85 11.36
CA ASN A 52 2.09 -1.71 11.98
C ASN A 52 1.58 -0.71 10.93
N GLU A 53 2.25 -0.58 9.80
CA GLU A 53 1.85 0.31 8.71
C GLU A 53 0.67 -0.26 7.92
N LEU A 54 0.68 -1.57 7.70
CA LEU A 54 -0.46 -2.29 7.12
C LEU A 54 -1.68 -2.22 8.06
N GLN A 55 -1.46 -2.32 9.38
CA GLN A 55 -2.52 -2.12 10.36
C GLN A 55 -3.04 -0.69 10.37
N TRP A 56 -2.16 0.31 10.25
CA TRP A 56 -2.55 1.71 10.11
C TRP A 56 -3.41 1.92 8.86
N LEU A 57 -3.06 1.29 7.73
CA LEU A 57 -3.85 1.37 6.50
C LEU A 57 -5.25 0.77 6.66
N LEU A 58 -5.38 -0.41 7.28
CA LEU A 58 -6.69 -0.99 7.56
C LEU A 58 -7.51 -0.11 8.51
N TRP A 59 -6.89 0.38 9.58
CA TRP A 59 -7.53 1.32 10.49
C TRP A 59 -8.00 2.58 9.76
N ALA A 60 -7.19 3.11 8.83
CA ALA A 60 -7.54 4.26 8.01
C ALA A 60 -8.70 3.99 7.03
N PHE A 61 -8.98 2.73 6.69
CA PHE A 61 -10.18 2.32 5.96
C PHE A 61 -11.38 2.02 6.86
N GLY A 62 -11.25 2.17 8.18
CA GLY A 62 -12.29 1.85 9.15
C GLY A 62 -12.31 0.39 9.61
N ASP A 63 -11.33 -0.42 9.21
CA ASP A 63 -11.22 -1.82 9.61
C ASP A 63 -10.38 -1.98 10.89
N ASN A 64 -10.94 -2.64 11.90
CA ASN A 64 -10.27 -2.91 13.18
C ASN A 64 -9.64 -4.32 13.24
N MET A 65 -8.82 -4.65 12.24
CA MET A 65 -8.20 -5.98 12.14
C MET A 65 -6.91 -6.05 12.97
N ASN A 66 -7.01 -6.68 14.15
CA ASN A 66 -5.84 -6.99 15.00
C ASN A 66 -5.05 -8.21 14.52
N ASN A 67 -4.73 -8.28 13.22
CA ASN A 67 -3.92 -9.37 12.66
C ASN A 67 -2.43 -9.02 12.64
N LYS A 68 -1.58 -9.91 13.15
CA LYS A 68 -0.12 -9.69 13.22
C LYS A 68 0.64 -10.13 11.96
N ARG A 69 -0.03 -10.77 10.99
CA ARG A 69 0.63 -11.36 9.80
C ARG A 69 0.34 -10.56 8.53
N LYS A 70 1.39 -10.08 7.86
CA LYS A 70 1.31 -9.33 6.59
C LYS A 70 0.44 -10.04 5.53
N LYS A 71 0.61 -11.36 5.37
CA LYS A 71 -0.13 -12.18 4.39
C LYS A 71 -1.66 -12.12 4.54
N ASN A 72 -2.16 -11.79 5.72
CA ASN A 72 -3.59 -11.64 5.98
C ASN A 72 -4.06 -10.20 5.79
N LEU A 73 -3.18 -9.22 6.03
CA LEU A 73 -3.50 -7.79 5.94
C LEU A 73 -3.46 -7.30 4.48
N ILE A 74 -2.46 -7.74 3.71
CA ILE A 74 -2.22 -7.24 2.35
C ILE A 74 -3.40 -7.47 1.42
N PRO A 75 -4.03 -8.66 1.35
CA PRO A 75 -5.17 -8.87 0.45
C PRO A 75 -6.34 -7.90 0.73
N LEU A 76 -6.64 -7.65 2.01
CA LEU A 76 -7.71 -6.74 2.43
C LEU A 76 -7.40 -5.28 2.07
N ILE A 77 -6.16 -4.85 2.29
CA ILE A 77 -5.71 -3.50 1.92
C ILE A 77 -5.77 -3.32 0.40
N LEU A 78 -5.30 -4.30 -0.37
CA LEU A 78 -5.35 -4.24 -1.82
C LEU A 78 -6.78 -4.22 -2.34
N GLU A 79 -7.71 -4.91 -1.68
CA GLU A 79 -9.14 -4.84 -2.02
C GLU A 79 -9.69 -3.42 -1.88
N HIS A 80 -9.46 -2.76 -0.74
CA HIS A 80 -9.85 -1.37 -0.51
C HIS A 80 -9.22 -0.41 -1.53
N LEU A 81 -7.91 -0.54 -1.76
CA LEU A 81 -7.19 0.30 -2.70
C LEU A 81 -7.70 0.12 -4.14
N LYS A 82 -8.00 -1.10 -4.56
CA LYS A 82 -8.55 -1.39 -5.89
C LYS A 82 -9.98 -0.89 -6.06
N LYS A 83 -10.78 -0.90 -5.00
CA LYS A 83 -12.14 -0.33 -4.97
C LYS A 83 -12.15 1.20 -4.98
N GLY A 84 -11.01 1.84 -4.75
CA GLY A 84 -10.94 3.29 -4.61
C GLY A 84 -11.50 3.79 -3.27
N THR A 85 -11.51 2.94 -2.24
CA THR A 85 -11.98 3.32 -0.90
C THR A 85 -11.19 4.53 -0.40
N SER A 86 -11.89 5.52 0.13
CA SER A 86 -11.28 6.70 0.76
C SER A 86 -10.86 6.39 2.19
N PHE A 87 -9.84 7.10 2.69
CA PHE A 87 -9.54 7.07 4.12
C PHE A 87 -10.65 7.72 4.94
N SER A 88 -10.79 7.29 6.20
CA SER A 88 -11.71 7.90 7.16
C SER A 88 -11.31 9.34 7.48
N GLU A 89 -12.25 10.13 7.96
CA GLU A 89 -12.00 11.52 8.38
C GLU A 89 -10.93 11.57 9.47
N GLU A 90 -10.95 10.65 10.43
CA GLU A 90 -9.93 10.57 11.49
C GLU A 90 -8.52 10.33 10.95
N ALA A 91 -8.40 9.49 9.91
CA ALA A 91 -7.12 9.22 9.27
C ALA A 91 -6.61 10.42 8.46
N ILE A 92 -7.50 11.14 7.78
CA ILE A 92 -7.17 12.38 7.07
C ILE A 92 -6.75 13.47 8.06
N LEU A 93 -7.48 13.63 9.17
CA LEU A 93 -7.21 14.63 10.20
C LEU A 93 -5.89 14.41 10.94
N LYS A 94 -5.33 13.20 10.93
CA LYS A 94 -3.96 12.97 11.43
C LYS A 94 -2.88 13.71 10.62
N GLY A 95 -3.21 14.16 9.41
CA GLY A 95 -2.35 15.04 8.60
C GLY A 95 -1.11 14.37 8.00
N GLN A 96 -0.82 13.12 8.34
CA GLN A 96 0.27 12.35 7.75
C GLN A 96 -0.09 10.87 7.57
N ILE A 97 0.33 10.30 6.45
CA ILE A 97 0.27 8.86 6.22
C ILE A 97 1.34 8.14 7.04
N PHE A 98 0.92 7.08 7.73
CA PHE A 98 1.69 6.34 8.74
C PHE A 98 2.02 7.18 9.99
N ALA A 99 1.54 6.73 11.15
CA ALA A 99 1.98 7.29 12.41
C ALA A 99 3.46 6.91 12.63
N VAL A 100 4.35 7.92 12.65
CA VAL A 100 5.74 7.77 13.10
C VAL A 100 5.75 7.59 14.62
#